data_AF-A0A930UNS7-F1
#
_entry.id   AF-A0A930UNS7-F1
#
_cell.length_a   1.000
_cell.length_b   1.000
_cell.length_c   1.000
_cell.angle_alpha   90.00
_cell.angle_beta   90.00
_cell.angle_gamma   90.00
#
_symmetry.space_group_name_H-M   'P 1'
#
loop_
_entity.id
_entity.type
_entity.pdbx_description
1 polymer ?
#
loop_
_entity_poly.entity_id
_entity_poly.type
_entity_poly.pdbx_seq_one_letter_code
_entity_poly.pdbx_strand_id
1 'polypeptide(L)'
;MGTSLKFLSGGDTGLTVQVGSEIDRKTNAAVMRLGSAIDAAKIFGVIETVPTYLSLLVHYDPLKTSRLELIRAIEALNESDASASEVEPRSWSFPVCFEGQDFAPDIDLVAQWAGLAPEDVISDIVAAEQFVYMIGFAPGQPYIGDLPDRIAIPRRKDPIPGVPAGSVVIATGKTVIYSVSNPTGWYIVGRTPLPIFDRSKEEPVLLRAGDKVRLHAVSRFEFESIRERIALGDYRPESDAQI
;
A
#
# COMPACT_ATOMS: atom_id res chain seq x y z
N MET A 1 -13.10 7.66 -23.22
CA MET A 1 -12.58 6.49 -23.98
C MET A 1 -11.92 5.56 -22.96
N GLY A 2 -12.58 4.47 -22.60
CA GLY A 2 -12.10 3.55 -21.57
C GLY A 2 -10.79 2.87 -21.98
N THR A 3 -9.92 2.60 -21.01
CA THR A 3 -8.69 1.83 -21.24
C THR A 3 -9.07 0.41 -21.65
N SER A 4 -8.37 -0.17 -22.63
CA SER A 4 -8.62 -1.55 -23.07
C SER A 4 -8.26 -2.53 -21.96
N LEU A 5 -9.23 -3.32 -21.51
CA LEU A 5 -9.05 -4.29 -20.42
C LEU A 5 -8.49 -5.61 -20.96
N LYS A 6 -7.58 -6.22 -20.20
CA LYS A 6 -7.08 -7.57 -20.48
C LYS A 6 -7.52 -8.52 -19.38
N PHE A 7 -8.21 -9.60 -19.77
CA PHE A 7 -8.73 -10.60 -18.85
C PHE A 7 -7.84 -11.83 -18.77
N LEU A 8 -7.29 -12.09 -17.59
CA LEU A 8 -6.40 -13.22 -17.30
C LEU A 8 -7.08 -14.21 -16.33
N SER A 9 -6.68 -15.48 -16.37
CA SER A 9 -7.14 -16.46 -15.39
C SER A 9 -6.45 -16.21 -14.04
N GLY A 10 -7.23 -16.22 -12.96
CA GLY A 10 -6.77 -16.14 -11.57
C GLY A 10 -7.08 -17.43 -10.80
N GLY A 11 -7.13 -18.58 -11.49
CA GLY A 11 -7.62 -19.85 -10.95
C GLY A 11 -9.09 -20.11 -11.30
N ASP A 12 -9.69 -21.13 -10.68
CA ASP A 12 -11.05 -21.59 -11.02
C ASP A 12 -12.15 -20.60 -10.60
N THR A 13 -11.89 -19.79 -9.56
CA THR A 13 -12.84 -18.84 -8.96
C THR A 13 -12.37 -17.39 -9.04
N GLY A 14 -11.33 -17.13 -9.85
CA GLY A 14 -10.68 -15.82 -9.95
C GLY A 14 -10.57 -15.35 -11.39
N LEU A 15 -11.01 -14.10 -11.64
CA LEU A 15 -10.80 -13.40 -12.89
C LEU A 15 -9.93 -12.18 -12.64
N THR A 16 -8.72 -12.15 -13.21
CA THR A 16 -7.85 -10.98 -13.11
C THR A 16 -8.13 -10.04 -14.28
N VAL A 17 -8.49 -8.80 -13.97
CA VAL A 17 -8.71 -7.72 -14.93
C VAL A 17 -7.51 -6.78 -14.89
N GLN A 18 -6.67 -6.84 -15.91
CA GLN A 18 -5.56 -5.91 -16.07
C GLN A 18 -6.04 -4.65 -16.79
N VAL A 19 -5.87 -3.49 -16.14
CA VAL A 19 -6.36 -2.19 -16.60
C VAL A 19 -5.27 -1.40 -17.33
N GLY A 20 -4.00 -1.66 -17.05
CA GLY A 20 -2.86 -1.01 -17.73
C GLY A 20 -1.60 -1.87 -17.72
N SER A 21 -0.53 -1.37 -18.33
CA SER A 21 0.77 -2.04 -18.43
C SER A 21 1.84 -1.46 -17.49
N GLU A 22 1.59 -0.29 -16.91
CA GLU A 22 2.55 0.43 -16.08
C GLU A 22 1.98 0.69 -14.68
N ILE A 23 2.87 0.81 -13.70
CA ILE A 23 2.51 1.19 -12.33
C ILE A 23 2.62 2.70 -12.25
N ASP A 24 1.47 3.37 -12.37
CA ASP A 24 1.34 4.80 -12.25
C ASP A 24 0.01 5.17 -11.58
N ARG A 25 -0.09 6.41 -11.08
CA ARG A 25 -1.28 6.88 -10.35
C ARG A 25 -2.56 6.88 -11.21
N LYS A 26 -2.46 7.13 -12.52
CA LYS A 26 -3.62 7.15 -13.44
C LYS A 26 -4.15 5.73 -13.65
N THR A 27 -3.27 4.77 -13.86
CA THR A 27 -3.62 3.34 -13.99
C THR A 27 -4.22 2.83 -12.70
N ASN A 28 -3.60 3.12 -11.54
CA ASN A 28 -4.15 2.72 -10.24
C ASN A 28 -5.52 3.35 -9.97
N ALA A 29 -5.71 4.64 -10.27
CA ALA A 29 -7.02 5.28 -10.17
C ALA A 29 -8.08 4.60 -11.05
N ALA A 30 -7.70 4.15 -12.25
CA ALA A 30 -8.60 3.38 -13.11
C ALA A 30 -8.96 2.00 -12.53
N VAL A 31 -8.00 1.29 -11.92
CA VAL A 31 -8.26 0.04 -11.18
C VAL A 31 -9.25 0.28 -10.04
N MET A 32 -9.04 1.32 -9.24
CA MET A 32 -9.89 1.67 -8.09
C MET A 32 -11.30 2.06 -8.52
N ARG A 33 -11.43 2.85 -9.60
CA ARG A 33 -12.74 3.18 -10.19
C ARG A 33 -13.47 1.94 -10.68
N LEU A 34 -12.78 1.04 -11.38
CA LEU A 34 -13.38 -0.19 -11.88
C LEU A 34 -13.84 -1.11 -10.73
N GLY A 35 -13.03 -1.27 -9.69
CA GLY A 35 -13.41 -2.01 -8.48
C GLY A 35 -14.67 -1.44 -7.84
N SER A 36 -14.69 -0.12 -7.63
CA SER A 36 -15.86 0.58 -7.07
C SER A 36 -17.11 0.42 -7.93
N ALA A 37 -16.97 0.47 -9.26
CA ALA A 37 -18.09 0.27 -10.19
C ALA A 37 -18.64 -1.16 -10.12
N ILE A 38 -17.77 -2.18 -10.04
CA ILE A 38 -18.17 -3.58 -9.89
C ILE A 38 -18.88 -3.81 -8.56
N ASP A 39 -18.33 -3.27 -7.46
CA ASP A 39 -18.92 -3.38 -6.13
C ASP A 39 -20.29 -2.69 -6.05
N ALA A 40 -20.46 -1.56 -6.73
CA ALA A 40 -21.72 -0.83 -6.81
C ALA A 40 -22.76 -1.54 -7.70
N ALA A 41 -22.33 -2.17 -8.79
CA ALA A 41 -23.20 -2.87 -9.73
C ALA A 41 -23.82 -4.15 -9.15
N LYS A 42 -23.26 -4.71 -8.06
CA LYS A 42 -23.74 -5.94 -7.41
C LYS A 42 -23.95 -7.08 -8.42
N ILE A 43 -22.97 -7.27 -9.30
CA ILE A 43 -23.00 -8.31 -10.36
C ILE A 43 -23.25 -9.68 -9.71
N PHE A 44 -24.26 -10.40 -10.20
CA PHE A 44 -24.62 -11.70 -9.66
C PHE A 44 -23.44 -12.68 -9.73
N GLY A 45 -23.14 -13.34 -8.61
CA GLY A 45 -22.04 -14.30 -8.51
C GLY A 45 -20.68 -13.69 -8.14
N VAL A 46 -20.49 -12.36 -8.21
CA VAL A 46 -19.29 -11.71 -7.67
C VAL A 46 -19.31 -11.77 -6.14
N ILE A 47 -18.20 -12.18 -5.54
CA ILE A 47 -18.02 -12.32 -4.09
C ILE A 47 -17.31 -11.08 -3.55
N GLU A 48 -16.15 -10.75 -4.11
CA GLU A 48 -15.36 -9.59 -3.73
C GLU A 48 -14.43 -9.15 -4.87
N THR A 49 -13.95 -7.92 -4.77
CA THR A 49 -12.90 -7.39 -5.66
C THR A 49 -11.67 -7.00 -4.85
N VAL A 50 -10.48 -7.30 -5.38
CA VAL A 50 -9.19 -7.05 -4.73
C VAL A 50 -8.33 -6.20 -5.67
N PRO A 51 -8.34 -4.86 -5.51
CA PRO A 51 -7.56 -3.97 -6.35
C PRO A 51 -6.07 -4.04 -5.99
N THR A 52 -5.22 -3.97 -7.01
CA THR A 52 -3.76 -3.89 -6.89
C THR A 52 -3.23 -2.72 -7.72
N TYR A 53 -1.91 -2.66 -7.97
CA TYR A 53 -1.29 -1.58 -8.73
C TYR A 53 -1.96 -1.28 -10.09
N LEU A 54 -2.07 -2.30 -10.95
CA LEU A 54 -2.51 -2.16 -12.35
C LEU A 54 -3.61 -3.15 -12.76
N SER A 55 -4.03 -4.00 -11.82
CA SER A 55 -5.06 -5.01 -12.05
C SER A 55 -5.98 -5.15 -10.84
N LEU A 56 -7.16 -5.68 -11.11
CA LEU A 56 -8.18 -6.04 -10.14
C LEU A 56 -8.39 -7.55 -10.21
N LEU A 57 -8.33 -8.25 -9.08
CA LEU A 57 -8.81 -9.62 -9.01
C LEU A 57 -10.28 -9.60 -8.62
N VAL A 58 -11.12 -10.30 -9.39
CA VAL A 58 -12.52 -10.50 -9.09
C VAL A 58 -12.71 -11.95 -8.66
N HIS A 59 -13.07 -12.15 -7.40
CA HIS A 59 -13.49 -13.45 -6.90
C HIS A 59 -14.98 -13.66 -7.20
N TYR A 60 -15.32 -14.80 -7.77
CA TYR A 60 -16.70 -15.11 -8.14
C TYR A 60 -17.04 -16.58 -7.88
N ASP A 61 -18.34 -16.83 -7.72
CA ASP A 61 -18.92 -18.16 -7.59
C ASP A 61 -19.24 -18.72 -8.99
N PRO A 62 -18.48 -19.71 -9.49
CA PRO A 62 -18.66 -20.26 -10.83
C PRO A 62 -19.97 -21.04 -11.00
N LEU A 63 -20.68 -21.36 -9.91
CA LEU A 63 -22.00 -21.97 -9.95
C LEU A 63 -23.13 -20.94 -10.15
N LYS A 64 -22.84 -19.65 -9.94
CA LYS A 64 -23.81 -18.55 -10.09
C LYS A 64 -23.60 -17.73 -11.36
N THR A 65 -22.36 -17.57 -11.81
CA THR A 65 -22.03 -16.80 -13.02
C THR A 65 -20.87 -17.44 -13.76
N SER A 66 -20.87 -17.30 -15.08
CA SER A 66 -19.76 -17.76 -15.90
C SER A 66 -18.71 -16.66 -16.10
N ARG A 67 -17.48 -17.08 -16.40
CA ARG A 67 -16.40 -16.14 -16.78
C ARG A 67 -16.81 -15.23 -17.94
N LEU A 68 -17.56 -15.74 -18.92
CA LEU A 68 -17.97 -14.97 -20.09
C LEU A 68 -18.99 -13.89 -19.73
N GLU A 69 -19.96 -14.20 -18.87
CA GLU A 69 -20.94 -13.24 -18.37
C GLU A 69 -20.27 -12.15 -17.54
N LEU A 70 -19.33 -12.54 -16.67
CA LEU A 70 -18.57 -11.60 -15.86
C LEU A 70 -17.74 -10.64 -16.72
N ILE A 71 -17.04 -11.13 -17.73
CA ILE A 71 -16.27 -10.29 -18.67
C ILE A 71 -17.17 -9.25 -19.32
N ARG A 72 -18.31 -9.68 -19.89
CA ARG A 72 -19.25 -8.77 -20.56
C ARG A 72 -19.79 -7.70 -19.62
N ALA A 73 -20.13 -8.07 -18.38
CA ALA A 73 -20.62 -7.12 -17.40
C ALA A 73 -19.54 -6.08 -17.01
N ILE A 74 -18.29 -6.52 -16.84
CA ILE A 74 -17.16 -5.64 -16.51
C ILE A 74 -16.82 -4.70 -17.67
N GLU A 75 -16.84 -5.20 -18.92
CA GLU A 75 -16.64 -4.38 -20.12
C GLU A 75 -17.71 -3.27 -20.22
N ALA A 76 -18.98 -3.62 -20.04
CA ALA A 76 -20.07 -2.65 -20.05
C ALA A 76 -19.90 -1.57 -18.96
N LEU A 77 -19.46 -1.94 -17.76
CA LEU A 77 -19.18 -0.98 -16.69
C LEU A 77 -18.03 -0.04 -17.05
N ASN A 78 -16.94 -0.57 -17.62
CA ASN A 78 -15.79 0.22 -18.05
C ASN A 78 -16.13 1.22 -19.17
N GLU A 79 -17.07 0.87 -20.06
CA GLU A 79 -17.54 1.77 -21.13
C GLU A 79 -18.50 2.85 -20.64
N SER A 80 -19.28 2.57 -19.58
CA SER A 80 -20.32 3.46 -19.09
C SER A 80 -19.82 4.75 -18.43
N ASP A 81 -18.49 4.93 -18.30
CA ASP A 81 -17.81 6.02 -17.57
C ASP A 81 -18.56 6.36 -16.28
N ALA A 82 -19.01 5.32 -15.57
CA ALA A 82 -19.79 5.47 -14.36
C ALA A 82 -18.94 6.33 -13.41
N SER A 83 -19.43 7.54 -13.14
CA SER A 83 -18.76 8.51 -12.30
C SER A 83 -18.74 7.96 -10.87
N ALA A 84 -17.75 7.13 -10.58
CA ALA A 84 -17.40 6.85 -9.20
C ALA A 84 -17.00 8.19 -8.59
N SER A 85 -17.61 8.53 -7.46
CA SER A 85 -17.20 9.69 -6.67
C SER A 85 -15.69 9.61 -6.45
N GLU A 86 -14.95 10.60 -6.94
CA GLU A 86 -13.55 10.75 -6.55
C GLU A 86 -13.53 10.98 -5.04
N VAL A 87 -13.12 9.97 -4.29
CA VAL A 87 -12.88 10.13 -2.85
C VAL A 87 -11.63 11.00 -2.74
N GLU A 88 -11.74 12.13 -2.04
CA GLU A 88 -10.57 12.96 -1.82
C GLU A 88 -9.48 12.14 -1.10
N PRO A 89 -8.24 12.13 -1.62
CA PRO A 89 -7.17 11.35 -1.03
C PRO A 89 -6.82 11.93 0.34
N ARG A 90 -6.80 11.07 1.36
CA ARG A 90 -6.39 11.42 2.71
C ARG A 90 -4.86 11.51 2.78
N SER A 91 -4.34 12.52 3.44
CA SER A 91 -2.92 12.70 3.70
C SER A 91 -2.59 12.31 5.13
N TRP A 92 -1.53 11.52 5.29
CA TRP A 92 -1.06 11.06 6.59
C TRP A 92 0.40 11.45 6.81
N SER A 93 0.72 11.89 8.04
CA SER A 93 2.06 12.19 8.50
C SER A 93 2.51 11.14 9.52
N PHE A 94 3.55 10.38 9.20
CA PHE A 94 4.03 9.27 10.02
C PHE A 94 5.38 9.61 10.69
N PRO A 95 5.46 9.54 12.04
CA PRO A 95 6.72 9.63 12.74
C PRO A 95 7.53 8.35 12.51
N VAL A 96 8.79 8.50 12.10
CA VAL A 96 9.71 7.39 11.84
C VAL A 96 11.04 7.65 12.53
N CYS A 97 11.47 6.69 13.35
CA CYS A 97 12.81 6.69 13.92
C CYS A 97 13.76 5.98 12.94
N PHE A 98 14.86 6.66 12.61
CA PHE A 98 15.94 6.14 11.76
C PHE A 98 17.23 5.86 12.57
N GLU A 99 17.19 6.03 13.89
CA GLU A 99 18.40 6.08 14.74
C GLU A 99 18.90 4.70 15.17
N GLY A 100 20.00 4.27 14.57
CA GLY A 100 20.75 3.09 14.99
C GLY A 100 20.14 1.77 14.53
N GLN A 101 20.85 0.70 14.84
CA GLN A 101 20.64 -0.64 14.27
C GLN A 101 19.32 -1.30 14.72
N ASP A 102 18.73 -0.88 15.84
CA ASP A 102 17.41 -1.40 16.27
C ASP A 102 16.26 -0.92 15.37
N PHE A 103 16.43 0.23 14.72
CA PHE A 103 15.40 0.93 13.96
C PHE A 103 15.65 0.86 12.46
N ALA A 104 16.89 1.10 12.04
CA ALA A 104 17.28 1.24 10.65
C ALA A 104 18.55 0.43 10.34
N PRO A 105 18.58 -0.89 10.57
CA PRO A 105 19.80 -1.68 10.40
C PRO A 105 20.35 -1.69 8.97
N ASP A 106 19.49 -1.39 7.99
CA ASP A 106 19.84 -1.50 6.58
C ASP A 106 20.10 -0.16 5.88
N ILE A 107 20.01 0.97 6.61
CA ILE A 107 20.15 2.30 5.98
C ILE A 107 21.52 2.47 5.31
N ASP A 108 22.58 1.96 5.93
CA ASP A 108 23.95 2.01 5.39
C ASP A 108 24.09 1.20 4.09
N LEU A 109 23.37 0.08 3.98
CA LEU A 109 23.38 -0.76 2.78
C LEU A 109 22.66 -0.08 1.62
N VAL A 110 21.54 0.61 1.90
CA VAL A 110 20.84 1.42 0.90
C VAL A 110 21.73 2.57 0.44
N ALA A 111 22.36 3.27 1.38
CA ALA A 111 23.26 4.39 1.10
C ALA A 111 24.46 3.95 0.24
N GLN A 112 25.09 2.81 0.60
CA GLN A 112 26.18 2.23 -0.17
C GLN A 112 25.76 1.89 -1.60
N TRP A 113 24.58 1.29 -1.79
CA TRP A 113 24.07 0.97 -3.13
C TRP A 113 23.78 2.23 -3.96
N ALA A 114 23.20 3.25 -3.33
CA ALA A 114 22.85 4.52 -3.97
C ALA A 114 24.07 5.43 -4.22
N GLY A 115 25.22 5.14 -3.60
CA GLY A 115 26.38 6.04 -3.61
C GLY A 115 26.14 7.34 -2.84
N LEU A 116 25.34 7.27 -1.77
CA LEU A 116 24.92 8.40 -0.94
C LEU A 116 25.41 8.24 0.51
N ALA A 117 25.31 9.31 1.31
CA ALA A 117 25.38 9.19 2.75
C ALA A 117 24.04 8.68 3.32
N PRO A 118 24.01 7.96 4.45
CA PRO A 118 22.76 7.52 5.09
C PRO A 118 21.79 8.68 5.35
N GLU A 119 22.29 9.85 5.71
CA GLU A 119 21.50 11.05 5.96
C GLU A 119 20.78 11.55 4.69
N ASP A 120 21.43 11.42 3.53
CA ASP A 120 20.83 11.79 2.24
C ASP A 120 19.70 10.81 1.85
N VAL A 121 19.85 9.52 2.17
CA VAL A 121 18.80 8.52 1.97
C VAL A 121 17.58 8.84 2.86
N ILE A 122 17.81 9.19 4.13
CA ILE A 122 16.74 9.59 5.05
C ILE A 122 16.04 10.85 4.51
N SER A 123 16.81 11.84 4.07
CA SER A 123 16.30 13.08 3.48
C SER A 123 15.38 12.79 2.29
N ASP A 124 15.76 11.86 1.40
CA ASP A 124 14.96 11.45 0.25
C ASP A 124 13.64 10.78 0.64
N ILE A 125 13.70 9.88 1.62
CA ILE A 125 12.53 9.16 2.12
C ILE A 125 11.52 10.15 2.72
N VAL A 126 12.01 11.13 3.50
CA VAL A 126 11.19 12.12 4.21
C VAL A 126 10.65 13.20 3.26
N ALA A 127 11.43 13.60 2.24
CA ALA A 127 11.01 14.60 1.26
C ALA A 127 9.96 14.08 0.26
N ALA A 128 9.89 12.76 0.04
CA ALA A 128 8.96 12.15 -0.90
C ALA A 128 7.49 12.27 -0.43
N GLU A 129 6.62 12.79 -1.30
CA GLU A 129 5.17 12.57 -1.17
C GLU A 129 4.82 11.21 -1.77
N GLN A 130 4.58 10.25 -0.89
CA GLN A 130 4.37 8.86 -1.28
C GLN A 130 2.88 8.56 -1.40
N PHE A 131 2.50 7.58 -2.23
CA PHE A 131 1.12 7.22 -2.51
C PHE A 131 0.85 5.75 -2.23
N VAL A 132 -0.25 5.43 -1.53
CA VAL A 132 -0.66 4.05 -1.24
C VAL A 132 -1.38 3.46 -2.45
N TYR A 133 -0.72 2.58 -3.17
CA TYR A 133 -1.27 1.96 -4.39
C TYR A 133 -2.20 0.78 -4.10
N MET A 134 -1.91 0.00 -3.06
CA MET A 134 -2.73 -1.15 -2.65
C MET A 134 -2.49 -1.49 -1.17
N ILE A 135 -3.45 -2.20 -0.58
CA ILE A 135 -3.34 -2.83 0.75
C ILE A 135 -3.38 -4.35 0.55
N GLY A 136 -2.46 -5.10 1.14
CA GLY A 136 -2.45 -6.57 0.99
C GLY A 136 -1.18 -7.24 1.50
N PHE A 137 -1.00 -8.53 1.17
CA PHE A 137 -0.01 -9.47 1.73
C PHE A 137 -0.24 -9.84 3.21
N ALA A 138 -0.44 -8.84 4.06
CA ALA A 138 -0.88 -8.99 5.44
C ALA A 138 -2.00 -7.98 5.74
N PRO A 139 -2.82 -8.19 6.79
CA PRO A 139 -3.91 -7.27 7.12
C PRO A 139 -3.42 -5.84 7.28
N GLY A 140 -3.99 -4.91 6.51
CA GLY A 140 -3.64 -3.49 6.58
C GLY A 140 -2.22 -3.11 6.13
N GLN A 141 -1.46 -4.01 5.52
CA GLN A 141 -0.10 -3.69 5.06
C GLN A 141 -0.17 -2.88 3.74
N PRO A 142 0.32 -1.62 3.73
CA PRO A 142 0.30 -0.78 2.56
C PRO A 142 1.50 -1.06 1.66
N TYR A 143 1.26 -0.94 0.37
CA TYR A 143 2.28 -0.85 -0.65
C TYR A 143 2.32 0.57 -1.18
N ILE A 144 3.31 1.32 -0.69
CA ILE A 144 3.46 2.75 -0.92
C ILE A 144 4.54 2.93 -2.00
N GLY A 145 4.31 3.80 -2.98
CA GLY A 145 5.26 4.06 -4.07
C GLY A 145 5.77 5.49 -4.08
N ASP A 146 6.46 5.81 -5.18
CA ASP A 146 6.97 7.14 -5.53
C ASP A 146 8.22 7.57 -4.74
N LEU A 147 9.03 6.60 -4.28
CA LEU A 147 10.40 6.92 -3.84
C LEU A 147 11.29 7.29 -5.03
N PRO A 148 12.29 8.17 -4.85
CA PRO A 148 13.26 8.51 -5.89
C PRO A 148 14.02 7.29 -6.43
N ASP A 149 14.24 7.25 -7.75
CA ASP A 149 14.95 6.16 -8.44
C ASP A 149 16.35 5.91 -7.87
N ARG A 150 17.02 6.96 -7.40
CA ARG A 150 18.37 6.86 -6.82
C ARG A 150 18.44 6.02 -5.54
N ILE A 151 17.32 5.83 -4.84
CA ILE A 151 17.22 4.94 -3.67
C ILE A 151 16.34 3.70 -3.95
N ALA A 152 15.99 3.44 -5.21
CA ALA A 152 15.14 2.31 -5.62
C ALA A 152 15.90 0.96 -5.65
N ILE A 153 16.57 0.62 -4.55
CA ILE A 153 17.38 -0.59 -4.40
C ILE A 153 16.56 -1.87 -4.71
N PRO A 154 17.08 -2.84 -5.49
CA PRO A 154 16.40 -4.10 -5.74
C PRO A 154 16.15 -4.90 -4.46
N ARG A 155 15.20 -5.85 -4.49
CA ARG A 155 14.97 -6.76 -3.36
C ARG A 155 16.20 -7.62 -3.06
N ARG A 156 16.37 -7.98 -1.79
CA ARG A 156 17.30 -9.02 -1.35
C ARG A 156 17.01 -10.33 -2.08
N LYS A 157 18.07 -11.08 -2.38
CA LYS A 157 17.96 -12.45 -2.87
C LYS A 157 17.44 -13.38 -1.78
N ASP A 158 17.98 -13.22 -0.57
CA ASP A 158 17.64 -14.05 0.60
C ASP A 158 16.82 -13.24 1.60
N PRO A 159 15.54 -13.58 1.82
CA PRO A 159 14.71 -12.91 2.81
C PRO A 159 15.18 -13.19 4.24
N ILE A 160 15.09 -12.20 5.12
CA ILE A 160 15.36 -12.34 6.56
C ILE A 160 14.04 -12.53 7.34
N PRO A 161 14.02 -13.38 8.38
CA PRO A 161 12.81 -13.64 9.16
C PRO A 161 12.56 -12.57 10.23
N GLY A 162 11.32 -12.50 10.73
CA GLY A 162 11.02 -11.89 12.04
C GLY A 162 11.12 -10.38 12.13
N VAL A 163 10.85 -9.64 11.04
CA VAL A 163 10.85 -8.18 11.09
C VAL A 163 9.61 -7.67 11.84
N PRO A 164 9.76 -6.88 12.91
CA PRO A 164 8.64 -6.45 13.74
C PRO A 164 7.60 -5.58 13.02
N ALA A 165 6.40 -5.52 13.60
CA ALA A 165 5.41 -4.52 13.23
C ALA A 165 5.93 -3.09 13.47
N GLY A 166 5.49 -2.17 12.60
CA GLY A 166 5.93 -0.78 12.53
C GLY A 166 7.23 -0.58 11.74
N SER A 167 7.95 -1.64 11.36
CA SER A 167 9.15 -1.49 10.53
C SER A 167 8.80 -0.89 9.16
N VAL A 168 9.56 0.13 8.79
CA VAL A 168 9.52 0.79 7.49
C VAL A 168 10.60 0.15 6.63
N VAL A 169 10.18 -0.47 5.54
CA VAL A 169 11.06 -1.17 4.61
C VAL A 169 10.95 -0.61 3.20
N ILE A 170 12.07 -0.59 2.47
CA ILE A 170 12.08 -0.13 1.07
C ILE A 170 12.65 -1.19 0.12
N ALA A 171 12.12 -1.19 -1.10
CA ALA A 171 12.69 -1.89 -2.25
C ALA A 171 12.02 -1.39 -3.55
N THR A 172 12.76 -1.34 -4.65
CA THR A 172 12.21 -1.17 -6.01
C THR A 172 11.30 0.06 -6.13
N GLY A 173 11.75 1.18 -5.54
CA GLY A 173 11.05 2.47 -5.54
C GLY A 173 9.79 2.51 -4.66
N LYS A 174 9.65 1.55 -3.74
CA LYS A 174 8.47 1.40 -2.88
C LYS A 174 8.86 1.37 -1.41
N THR A 175 7.93 1.81 -0.59
CA THR A 175 7.94 1.70 0.87
C THR A 175 6.82 0.75 1.31
N VAL A 176 7.07 -0.05 2.33
CA VAL A 176 6.06 -0.80 3.06
C VAL A 176 6.24 -0.52 4.54
N ILE A 177 5.12 -0.36 5.25
CA ILE A 177 5.10 -0.34 6.72
C ILE A 177 4.49 -1.66 7.16
N TYR A 178 5.19 -2.43 8.00
CA TYR A 178 4.67 -3.73 8.44
C TYR A 178 3.59 -3.58 9.50
N SER A 179 2.42 -4.15 9.21
CA SER A 179 1.28 -4.19 10.12
C SER A 179 1.40 -5.27 11.19
N VAL A 180 2.11 -6.34 10.88
CA VAL A 180 2.40 -7.50 11.73
C VAL A 180 3.85 -7.95 11.50
N SER A 181 4.37 -8.80 12.38
CA SER A 181 5.71 -9.37 12.17
C SER A 181 5.76 -10.22 10.92
N ASN A 182 6.69 -9.95 9.99
CA ASN A 182 6.79 -10.62 8.70
C ASN A 182 8.25 -10.90 8.30
N PRO A 183 8.53 -11.96 7.52
CA PRO A 183 9.79 -12.08 6.82
C PRO A 183 9.90 -11.02 5.72
N THR A 184 11.10 -10.53 5.44
CA THR A 184 11.32 -9.50 4.42
C THR A 184 12.45 -9.80 3.47
N GLY A 185 12.21 -9.54 2.19
CA GLY A 185 13.28 -9.37 1.19
C GLY A 185 13.58 -7.90 0.91
N TRP A 186 13.11 -6.98 1.75
CA TRP A 186 13.26 -5.53 1.61
C TRP A 186 14.28 -5.03 2.64
N TYR A 187 14.64 -3.75 2.56
CA TYR A 187 15.66 -3.13 3.42
C TYR A 187 14.97 -2.33 4.52
N ILE A 188 15.25 -2.64 5.78
CA ILE A 188 14.68 -2.00 6.98
C ILE A 188 15.41 -0.68 7.22
N VAL A 189 14.74 0.42 6.89
CA VAL A 189 15.31 1.77 6.94
C VAL A 189 14.80 2.59 8.10
N GLY A 190 13.81 2.12 8.85
CA GLY A 190 13.31 2.82 10.02
C GLY A 190 12.15 2.10 10.69
N ARG A 191 11.55 2.74 11.68
CA ARG A 191 10.33 2.24 12.34
C ARG A 191 9.40 3.36 12.76
N THR A 192 8.11 3.14 12.58
CA THR A 192 7.07 4.00 13.14
C THR A 192 6.48 3.39 14.42
N PRO A 193 6.14 4.20 15.44
CA PRO A 193 5.41 3.73 16.62
C PRO A 193 3.92 3.55 16.33
N LEU A 194 3.43 3.99 15.17
CA LEU A 194 2.00 3.97 14.83
C LEU A 194 1.55 2.55 14.45
N PRO A 195 0.52 1.98 15.12
CA PRO A 195 -0.12 0.77 14.66
C PRO A 195 -0.97 1.08 13.43
N ILE A 196 -0.61 0.50 12.29
CA ILE A 196 -1.39 0.62 11.04
C ILE A 196 -2.49 -0.44 10.92
N PHE A 197 -2.46 -1.45 11.79
CA PHE A 197 -3.48 -2.48 11.91
C PHE A 197 -3.76 -2.77 13.39
N ASP A 198 -5.03 -2.72 13.79
CA ASP A 198 -5.49 -3.05 15.14
C ASP A 198 -6.89 -3.67 15.09
N ARG A 199 -6.96 -4.99 15.26
CA ARG A 199 -8.22 -5.75 15.22
C ARG A 199 -9.24 -5.34 16.30
N SER A 200 -8.83 -4.60 17.33
CA SER A 200 -9.71 -4.18 18.42
C SER A 200 -10.49 -2.89 18.11
N LYS A 201 -10.09 -2.16 17.06
CA LYS A 201 -10.76 -0.92 16.62
C LYS A 201 -11.93 -1.20 15.69
N GLU A 202 -12.87 -0.25 15.66
CA GLU A 202 -14.01 -0.27 14.72
C GLU A 202 -13.53 -0.21 13.25
N GLU A 203 -12.50 0.59 12.98
CA GLU A 203 -11.74 0.56 11.72
C GLU A 203 -10.35 -0.08 11.98
N PRO A 204 -10.16 -1.38 11.69
CA PRO A 204 -8.91 -2.06 12.02
C PRO A 204 -7.72 -1.65 11.17
N VAL A 205 -7.94 -1.10 9.98
CA VAL A 205 -6.89 -0.75 9.02
C VAL A 205 -6.83 0.76 8.88
N LEU A 206 -5.67 1.36 9.18
CA LEU A 206 -5.49 2.81 9.18
C LEU A 206 -5.46 3.40 7.76
N LEU A 207 -4.62 2.81 6.91
CA LEU A 207 -4.34 3.28 5.55
C LEU A 207 -5.24 2.59 4.52
N ARG A 208 -5.66 3.36 3.51
CA ARG A 208 -6.43 2.87 2.36
C ARG A 208 -5.67 3.15 1.08
N ALA A 209 -5.90 2.35 0.05
CA ALA A 209 -5.38 2.66 -1.27
C ALA A 209 -6.00 3.99 -1.76
N GLY A 210 -5.17 4.86 -2.32
CA GLY A 210 -5.52 6.26 -2.59
C GLY A 210 -4.96 7.27 -1.59
N ASP A 211 -4.57 6.83 -0.39
CA ASP A 211 -3.99 7.74 0.61
C ASP A 211 -2.61 8.26 0.19
N LYS A 212 -2.30 9.48 0.60
CA LYS A 212 -0.96 10.07 0.54
C LYS A 212 -0.27 9.90 1.89
N VAL A 213 1.02 9.58 1.85
CA VAL A 213 1.84 9.36 3.05
C VAL A 213 3.09 10.22 2.96
N ARG A 214 3.36 10.98 4.02
CA ARG A 214 4.64 11.63 4.27
C ARG A 214 5.24 11.06 5.55
N LEU A 215 6.52 10.72 5.50
CA LEU A 215 7.26 10.30 6.67
C LEU A 215 8.02 11.49 7.23
N HIS A 216 8.14 11.61 8.55
CA HIS A 216 9.00 12.61 9.19
C HIS A 216 9.89 11.93 10.22
N ALA A 217 11.15 12.37 10.28
CA ALA A 217 12.12 11.83 11.22
C ALA A 217 11.79 12.27 12.65
N VAL A 218 11.87 11.31 13.58
CA VAL A 218 11.78 11.56 15.02
C VAL A 218 12.98 10.92 15.71
N SER A 219 13.40 11.49 16.83
CA SER A 219 14.40 10.90 17.69
C SER A 219 13.90 9.61 18.36
N ARG A 220 14.81 8.79 18.87
CA ARG A 220 14.45 7.63 19.70
C ARG A 220 13.58 8.02 20.91
N PHE A 221 13.84 9.17 21.52
CA PHE A 221 13.05 9.66 22.67
C PHE A 221 11.61 9.97 22.26
N GLU A 222 11.42 10.68 21.15
CA GLU A 222 10.09 11.01 20.62
C GLU A 222 9.33 9.76 20.17
N PHE A 223 10.01 8.79 19.53
CA PHE A 223 9.42 7.50 19.19
C PHE A 223 8.81 6.82 20.42
N GLU A 224 9.58 6.73 21.50
CA GLU A 224 9.16 6.11 22.75
C GLU A 224 8.00 6.87 23.41
N SER A 225 8.09 8.20 23.45
CA SER A 225 7.01 9.07 23.95
C SER A 225 5.71 8.90 23.16
N ILE A 226 5.78 8.82 21.82
CA ILE A 226 4.60 8.57 20.98
C ILE A 226 4.03 7.18 21.27
N ARG A 227 4.88 6.16 21.38
CA ARG A 227 4.45 4.79 21.68
C ARG A 227 3.71 4.69 23.01
N GLU A 228 4.20 5.37 24.04
CA GLU A 228 3.55 5.43 25.36
C GLU A 228 2.18 6.11 25.28
N ARG A 229 2.08 7.27 24.60
CA ARG A 229 0.79 7.96 24.42
C ARG A 229 -0.22 7.12 23.63
N ILE A 230 0.22 6.35 22.63
CA ILE A 230 -0.65 5.42 21.90
C ILE A 230 -1.20 4.34 22.85
N ALA A 231 -0.35 3.78 23.72
CA ALA A 231 -0.78 2.79 24.70
C ALA A 231 -1.79 3.34 25.71
N LEU A 232 -1.74 4.64 25.99
CA LEU A 232 -2.70 5.36 26.83
C LEU A 232 -3.98 5.79 26.08
N GLY A 233 -4.00 5.71 24.74
CA GLY A 233 -5.11 6.20 23.91
C GLY A 233 -5.08 7.72 23.64
N ASP A 234 -4.01 8.41 24.03
CA ASP A 234 -3.87 9.87 23.99
C ASP A 234 -3.07 10.37 22.78
N TYR A 235 -2.96 9.54 21.74
CA TYR A 235 -2.27 9.90 20.50
C TYR A 235 -3.14 9.64 19.29
N ARG A 236 -3.26 10.65 18.43
CA ARG A 236 -3.86 10.53 17.10
C ARG A 236 -2.80 10.82 16.05
N PRO A 237 -2.68 9.98 15.00
CA PRO A 237 -1.85 10.30 13.85
C PRO A 237 -2.27 11.64 13.25
N GLU A 238 -1.29 12.44 12.82
CA GLU A 238 -1.56 13.66 12.10
C GLU A 238 -2.07 13.32 10.69
N SER A 239 -3.27 13.82 10.38
CA SER A 239 -3.92 13.61 9.09
C SER A 239 -4.89 14.75 8.79
N ASP A 240 -5.07 15.05 7.50
CA ASP A 240 -6.21 15.85 7.02
C ASP A 240 -7.49 15.00 6.88
N ALA A 241 -7.40 13.67 7.09
CA ALA A 241 -8.55 12.80 7.18
C ALA A 241 -9.42 13.21 8.36
N GLN A 242 -10.73 13.33 8.12
CA GLN A 242 -11.69 13.33 9.21
C GLN A 242 -11.72 11.91 9.80
N ILE A 243 -11.10 11.72 10.97
CA ILE A 243 -11.08 10.47 11.76
C ILE A 243 -12.12 10.54 12.87
#